data_AF-A0A061J1G6-F1
#
_entry.id   AF-A0A061J1G6-F1
#
_cell.length_a   1.000
_cell.length_b   1.000
_cell.length_c   1.000
_cell.angle_alpha   90.00
_cell.angle_beta   90.00
_cell.angle_gamma   90.00
#
_symmetry.space_group_name_H-M   'P 1'
#
loop_
_entity.id
_entity.type
_entity.pdbx_description
1 polymer ?
#
loop_
_entity_poly.entity_id
_entity_poly.type
_entity_poly.pdbx_seq_one_letter_code
_entity_poly.pdbx_strand_id
1 'polypeptide(L)'
;MYRLTQQLKGDVGAFLTPRRTSLRSGGLREKYEFVVQMRSNETQEALAREWDLSRIIIELQKRIEDMKASQEYEREVHARESFYLVKENESLKDQVRVAEKLFADARSMYDLELFKLRSAVSDMEDRLASEQENSKVREAEQESVIQKLCSNLYATQEELERYVEENSALASVQQSVEELRLKNQRTQRECTVWQEILRRREVFMLLERDVFVELQRRCMQERICSWRLHDELHQRMLSGRVEQLLNQVRSEADMYDNMKQLMLENVMAALERETWVSRHLSKSQELSRMSEQHEKLSLLLSQYMRELEENQKINLEQALCQKTLDDMTLSYVLRQRDDEISDKLRTWKGALREAHKLLTALLKRYEPFQRGDEVFVARVMEWLVSAPHVKEFVSVCVC
;
A
#
# COMPACT_ATOMS: atom_id res chain seq x y z
N MET A 1 14.14 -73.64 -52.68
CA MET A 1 12.92 -73.70 -53.50
C MET A 1 13.23 -73.16 -54.88
N TYR A 2 12.60 -73.74 -55.91
CA TYR A 2 12.74 -73.54 -57.36
C TYR A 2 13.79 -74.37 -58.12
N ARG A 3 13.23 -75.44 -58.72
CA ARG A 3 13.69 -76.19 -59.90
C ARG A 3 13.78 -75.30 -61.14
N LEU A 4 14.67 -75.66 -62.07
CA LEU A 4 14.55 -75.57 -63.54
C LEU A 4 15.81 -76.28 -64.10
N THR A 5 15.84 -77.58 -64.44
CA THR A 5 15.35 -78.27 -65.66
C THR A 5 15.34 -77.45 -66.95
N GLN A 6 16.36 -77.66 -67.78
CA GLN A 6 16.34 -77.61 -69.26
C GLN A 6 17.57 -78.40 -69.77
N GLN A 7 17.45 -79.67 -70.20
CA GLN A 7 17.09 -80.16 -71.54
C GLN A 7 17.92 -79.60 -72.72
N LEU A 8 18.92 -80.38 -73.14
CA LEU A 8 19.41 -80.60 -74.52
C LEU A 8 19.94 -82.05 -74.49
N LYS A 9 19.27 -83.12 -74.96
CA LYS A 9 18.73 -83.49 -76.29
C LYS A 9 19.78 -83.46 -77.41
N GLY A 10 20.06 -84.64 -77.96
CA GLY A 10 20.87 -84.91 -79.17
C GLY A 10 22.19 -85.62 -78.82
N ASP A 11 22.56 -86.80 -79.30
CA ASP A 11 21.93 -87.71 -80.25
C ASP A 11 22.34 -89.16 -79.93
N VAL A 12 21.36 -90.03 -79.99
CA VAL A 12 21.50 -91.47 -80.16
C VAL A 12 21.74 -91.71 -81.65
N GLY A 13 22.85 -92.35 -82.02
CA GLY A 13 22.95 -92.86 -83.38
C GLY A 13 24.38 -93.06 -83.89
N ALA A 14 24.89 -94.28 -83.70
CA ALA A 14 25.69 -95.06 -84.65
C ALA A 14 26.27 -96.23 -83.86
N PHE A 15 25.55 -97.35 -83.70
CA PHE A 15 25.60 -98.44 -84.68
C PHE A 15 26.92 -98.50 -85.45
N LEU A 16 27.96 -99.02 -84.80
CA LEU A 16 29.05 -99.70 -85.50
C LEU A 16 29.06 -101.16 -85.04
N THR A 17 28.26 -101.91 -85.80
CA THR A 17 28.36 -103.34 -86.10
C THR A 17 29.61 -104.06 -85.59
N PRO A 18 29.48 -105.27 -84.99
CA PRO A 18 30.64 -106.12 -84.75
C PRO A 18 31.25 -106.46 -86.11
N ARG A 19 32.45 -105.93 -86.37
CA ARG A 19 33.21 -106.26 -87.58
C ARG A 19 33.63 -107.72 -87.45
N ARG A 20 32.78 -108.62 -87.95
CA ARG A 20 33.11 -110.00 -88.28
C ARG A 20 34.30 -109.96 -89.24
N THR A 21 35.52 -110.08 -88.74
CA THR A 21 36.65 -110.50 -89.55
C THR A 21 36.53 -112.00 -89.73
N SER A 22 35.91 -112.41 -90.84
CA SER A 22 35.95 -113.78 -91.31
C SER A 22 37.41 -114.22 -91.46
N LEU A 23 37.84 -115.20 -90.68
CA LEU A 23 39.03 -115.99 -90.98
C LEU A 23 38.80 -116.74 -92.30
N ARG A 24 39.29 -116.19 -93.41
CA ARG A 24 39.58 -116.94 -94.63
C ARG A 24 41.09 -116.98 -94.83
N SER A 25 41.56 -118.16 -95.21
CA SER A 25 42.95 -118.56 -95.43
C SER A 25 43.72 -117.57 -96.32
N GLY A 26 44.39 -116.62 -95.68
CA GLY A 26 45.31 -115.66 -96.31
C GLY A 26 46.73 -115.85 -95.76
N GLY A 27 47.73 -115.72 -96.63
CA GLY A 27 49.14 -115.93 -96.31
C GLY A 27 49.66 -114.91 -95.28
N LEU A 28 50.81 -115.20 -94.67
CA LEU A 28 51.45 -114.37 -93.62
C LEU A 28 51.54 -112.87 -93.98
N ARG A 29 51.67 -112.52 -95.26
CA ARG A 29 51.75 -111.13 -95.76
C ARG A 29 50.46 -110.32 -95.52
N GLU A 30 49.30 -110.88 -95.80
CA GLU A 30 48.01 -110.18 -95.66
C GLU A 30 47.66 -109.98 -94.18
N LYS A 31 48.01 -110.94 -93.32
CA LYS A 31 47.89 -110.80 -91.86
C LYS A 31 48.82 -109.70 -91.32
N TYR A 32 50.01 -109.55 -91.89
CA TYR A 32 50.94 -108.49 -91.51
C TYR A 32 50.41 -107.10 -91.92
N GLU A 33 49.91 -106.94 -93.14
CA GLU A 33 49.31 -105.67 -93.61
C GLU A 33 48.09 -105.27 -92.79
N PHE A 34 47.21 -106.22 -92.44
CA PHE A 34 46.07 -105.96 -91.55
C PHE A 34 46.52 -105.50 -90.16
N VAL A 35 47.57 -106.10 -89.59
CA VAL A 35 48.14 -105.67 -88.29
C VAL A 35 48.78 -104.28 -88.40
N VAL A 36 49.45 -103.96 -89.51
CA VAL A 36 50.02 -102.61 -89.75
C VAL A 36 48.91 -101.56 -89.86
N GLN A 37 47.82 -101.87 -90.56
CA GLN A 37 46.69 -100.96 -90.68
C GLN A 37 45.93 -100.79 -89.36
N MET A 38 45.73 -101.88 -88.60
CA MET A 38 45.17 -101.80 -87.25
C MET A 38 46.03 -100.92 -86.34
N ARG A 39 47.36 -101.11 -86.34
CA ARG A 39 48.28 -100.24 -85.59
C ARG A 39 48.19 -98.78 -86.05
N SER A 40 48.11 -98.53 -87.35
CA SER A 40 47.95 -97.16 -87.89
C SER A 40 46.63 -96.53 -87.42
N ASN A 41 45.52 -97.26 -87.46
CA ASN A 41 44.23 -96.77 -87.00
C ASN A 41 44.22 -96.56 -85.48
N GLU A 42 44.79 -97.48 -84.70
CA GLU A 42 44.98 -97.33 -83.26
C GLU A 42 45.82 -96.09 -82.94
N THR A 43 46.89 -95.82 -83.70
CA THR A 43 47.69 -94.60 -83.52
C THR A 43 46.94 -93.34 -83.90
N GLN A 44 46.12 -93.35 -84.96
CA GLN A 44 45.31 -92.20 -85.37
C GLN A 44 44.15 -91.94 -84.39
N GLU A 45 43.49 -92.98 -83.88
CA GLU A 45 42.48 -92.84 -82.83
C GLU A 45 43.11 -92.37 -81.51
N ALA A 46 44.29 -92.87 -81.15
CA ALA A 46 45.02 -92.40 -79.98
C ALA A 46 45.40 -90.92 -80.12
N LEU A 47 45.87 -90.49 -81.29
CA LEU A 47 46.12 -89.09 -81.58
C LEU A 47 44.82 -88.26 -81.54
N ALA A 48 43.73 -88.68 -82.18
CA ALA A 48 42.46 -87.95 -82.10
C ALA A 48 41.97 -87.78 -80.65
N ARG A 49 42.08 -88.83 -79.83
CA ARG A 49 41.76 -88.77 -78.39
C ARG A 49 42.69 -87.82 -77.63
N GLU A 50 43.99 -87.81 -77.92
CA GLU A 50 44.95 -86.86 -77.35
C GLU A 50 44.62 -85.40 -77.72
N TRP A 51 44.19 -85.15 -78.96
CA TRP A 51 43.77 -83.82 -79.41
C TRP A 51 42.48 -83.37 -78.71
N ASP A 52 41.49 -84.25 -78.55
CA ASP A 52 40.26 -83.96 -77.81
C ASP A 52 40.53 -83.72 -76.32
N LEU A 53 41.39 -84.55 -75.70
CA LEU A 53 41.84 -84.35 -74.32
C LEU A 53 42.58 -83.03 -74.15
N SER A 54 43.46 -82.67 -75.08
CA SER A 54 44.17 -81.39 -75.07
C SER A 54 43.21 -80.20 -75.16
N ARG A 55 42.17 -80.30 -76.01
CA ARG A 55 41.13 -79.27 -76.11
C ARG A 55 40.35 -79.13 -74.80
N ILE A 56 39.96 -80.26 -74.19
CA ILE A 56 39.27 -80.28 -72.89
C ILE A 56 40.15 -79.66 -71.80
N ILE A 57 41.45 -79.98 -71.77
CA ILE A 57 42.40 -79.43 -70.81
C ILE A 57 42.51 -77.91 -70.97
N ILE A 58 42.63 -77.40 -72.19
CA ILE A 58 42.68 -75.95 -72.46
C ILE A 58 41.38 -75.26 -72.01
N GLU A 59 40.22 -75.86 -72.28
CA GLU A 59 38.94 -75.27 -71.87
C GLU A 59 38.76 -75.30 -70.34
N LEU A 60 39.21 -76.36 -69.67
CA LEU A 60 39.21 -76.45 -68.21
C LEU A 60 40.17 -75.43 -67.58
N GLN A 61 41.37 -75.24 -68.16
CA GLN A 61 42.31 -74.20 -67.72
C GLN A 61 41.69 -72.82 -67.83
N LYS A 62 41.05 -72.50 -68.97
CA LYS A 62 40.34 -71.24 -69.15
C LYS A 62 39.22 -71.05 -68.13
N ARG A 63 38.40 -72.07 -67.86
CA ARG A 63 37.34 -71.99 -66.82
C ARG A 63 37.91 -71.78 -65.41
N ILE A 64 39.06 -72.36 -65.10
CA ILE A 64 39.75 -72.14 -63.83
C ILE A 64 40.25 -70.70 -63.74
N GLU A 65 40.80 -70.15 -64.82
CA GLU A 65 41.23 -68.74 -64.88
C GLU A 65 40.06 -67.77 -64.74
N ASP A 66 38.96 -68.00 -65.45
CA ASP A 66 37.73 -67.20 -65.36
C ASP A 66 37.14 -67.25 -63.95
N MET A 67 37.13 -68.43 -63.31
CA MET A 67 36.66 -68.59 -61.93
C MET A 67 37.56 -67.85 -60.93
N LYS A 68 38.89 -67.88 -61.11
CA LYS A 68 39.82 -67.11 -60.28
C LYS A 68 39.61 -65.61 -60.45
N ALA A 69 39.43 -65.13 -61.68
CA ALA A 69 39.14 -63.73 -61.96
C ALA A 69 37.80 -63.28 -61.34
N SER A 70 36.76 -64.11 -61.43
CA SER A 70 35.46 -63.85 -60.79
C SER A 70 35.57 -63.79 -59.27
N GLN A 71 36.32 -64.71 -58.65
CA GLN A 71 36.56 -64.70 -57.21
C GLN A 71 37.35 -63.47 -56.76
N GLU A 72 38.35 -63.05 -57.53
CA GLU A 72 39.13 -61.85 -57.21
C GLU A 72 38.27 -60.58 -57.33
N TYR A 73 37.41 -60.51 -58.35
CA TYR A 73 36.44 -59.43 -58.49
C TYR A 73 35.46 -59.37 -57.30
N GLU A 74 34.90 -60.51 -56.87
CA GLU A 74 34.04 -60.57 -55.69
C GLU A 74 34.77 -60.13 -54.41
N ARG A 75 36.04 -60.53 -54.24
CA ARG A 75 36.86 -60.06 -53.12
C ARG A 75 37.07 -58.55 -53.15
N GLU A 76 37.34 -57.98 -54.31
CA GLU A 76 37.49 -56.53 -54.46
C GLU A 76 36.19 -55.78 -54.14
N VAL A 77 35.05 -56.28 -54.63
CA VAL A 77 33.73 -55.70 -54.35
C VAL A 77 33.44 -55.76 -52.84
N HIS A 78 33.61 -56.92 -52.21
CA HIS A 78 33.40 -57.07 -50.77
C HIS A 78 34.36 -56.22 -49.93
N ALA A 79 35.62 -56.05 -50.35
CA ALA A 79 36.57 -55.18 -49.67
C ALA A 79 36.13 -53.71 -49.74
N ARG A 80 35.61 -53.25 -50.89
CA ARG A 80 35.07 -51.89 -51.05
C ARG A 80 33.80 -51.69 -50.22
N GLU A 81 32.85 -52.62 -50.29
CA GLU A 81 31.63 -52.58 -49.49
C GLU A 81 31.96 -52.54 -47.98
N SER A 82 32.89 -53.39 -47.54
CA SER A 82 33.35 -53.42 -46.14
C SER A 82 33.99 -52.10 -45.73
N PHE A 83 34.80 -51.48 -46.60
CA PHE A 83 35.41 -50.18 -46.33
C PHE A 83 34.36 -49.08 -46.14
N TYR A 84 33.34 -49.01 -47.01
CA TYR A 84 32.27 -48.02 -46.88
C TYR A 84 31.43 -48.24 -45.61
N LEU A 85 31.10 -49.50 -45.29
CA LEU A 85 30.38 -49.83 -44.06
C LEU A 85 31.17 -49.44 -42.81
N VAL A 86 32.49 -49.66 -42.80
CA VAL A 86 33.34 -49.23 -41.68
C VAL A 86 33.36 -47.71 -41.56
N LYS A 87 33.50 -47.00 -42.68
CA LYS A 87 33.51 -45.53 -42.69
C LYS A 87 32.18 -44.92 -42.27
N GLU A 88 31.07 -45.49 -42.71
CA GLU A 88 29.73 -45.09 -42.28
C GLU A 88 29.54 -45.34 -40.78
N ASN A 89 29.97 -46.51 -40.27
CA ASN A 89 29.93 -46.81 -38.84
C ASN A 89 30.81 -45.86 -38.01
N GLU A 90 31.99 -45.49 -38.48
CA GLU A 90 32.84 -44.47 -37.83
C GLU A 90 32.12 -43.11 -37.77
N SER A 91 31.53 -42.68 -38.89
CA SER A 91 30.77 -41.42 -38.94
C SER A 91 29.55 -41.44 -38.01
N LEU A 92 28.79 -42.54 -37.97
CA LEU A 92 27.65 -42.69 -37.07
C LEU A 92 28.07 -42.68 -35.60
N LYS A 93 29.19 -43.33 -35.26
CA LYS A 93 29.74 -43.27 -33.89
C LYS A 93 30.09 -41.85 -33.48
N ASP A 94 30.69 -41.07 -34.37
CA ASP A 94 31.02 -39.68 -34.09
C ASP A 94 29.76 -38.81 -33.98
N GLN A 95 28.74 -39.04 -34.81
CA GLN A 95 27.44 -38.37 -34.68
C GLN A 95 26.77 -38.68 -33.33
N VAL A 96 26.79 -39.93 -32.89
CA VAL A 96 26.25 -40.34 -31.58
C VAL A 96 27.01 -39.64 -30.46
N ARG A 97 28.34 -39.62 -30.48
CA ARG A 97 29.15 -38.92 -29.47
C ARG A 97 28.84 -37.42 -29.40
N VAL A 98 28.66 -36.76 -30.55
CA VAL A 98 28.28 -35.34 -30.60
C VAL A 98 26.88 -35.15 -30.00
N ALA A 99 25.92 -36.00 -30.34
CA ALA A 99 24.57 -35.95 -29.79
C ALA A 99 24.58 -36.17 -28.28
N GLU A 100 25.28 -37.18 -27.77
CA GLU A 100 25.45 -37.45 -26.33
C GLU A 100 26.02 -36.24 -25.60
N LYS A 101 27.04 -35.59 -26.17
CA LYS A 101 27.61 -34.36 -25.62
C LYS A 101 26.57 -33.23 -25.57
N LEU A 102 25.84 -33.00 -26.66
CA LEU A 102 24.80 -31.96 -26.70
C LEU A 102 23.69 -32.23 -25.68
N PHE A 103 23.30 -33.48 -25.47
CA PHE A 103 22.34 -33.85 -24.44
C PHE A 103 22.89 -33.64 -23.02
N ALA A 104 24.15 -33.96 -22.78
CA ALA A 104 24.80 -33.72 -21.48
C ALA A 104 24.89 -32.21 -21.18
N ASP A 105 25.30 -31.40 -22.15
CA ASP A 105 25.41 -29.95 -22.02
C ASP A 105 24.02 -29.33 -21.78
N ALA A 106 22.99 -29.76 -22.53
CA ALA A 106 21.61 -29.30 -22.33
C ALA A 106 21.08 -29.68 -20.95
N ARG A 107 21.34 -30.91 -20.49
CA ARG A 107 20.95 -31.36 -19.14
C ARG A 107 21.61 -30.52 -18.06
N SER A 108 22.91 -30.25 -18.18
CA SER A 108 23.62 -29.40 -17.22
C SER A 108 23.07 -27.97 -17.17
N MET A 109 22.67 -27.41 -18.33
CA MET A 109 22.04 -26.09 -18.38
C MET A 109 20.68 -26.08 -17.69
N TYR A 110 19.83 -27.08 -17.93
CA TYR A 110 18.55 -27.19 -17.25
C TYR A 110 18.68 -27.40 -15.75
N ASP A 111 19.63 -28.21 -15.30
CA ASP A 111 19.89 -28.41 -13.87
C ASP A 111 20.31 -27.09 -13.19
N LEU A 112 21.12 -26.27 -13.88
CA LEU A 112 21.51 -24.93 -13.40
C LEU A 112 20.33 -23.97 -13.34
N GLU A 113 19.46 -23.95 -14.35
CA GLU A 113 18.25 -23.13 -14.35
C GLU A 113 17.26 -23.56 -13.26
N LEU A 114 17.06 -24.86 -13.08
CA LEU A 114 16.24 -25.41 -12.01
C LEU A 114 16.79 -25.03 -10.63
N PHE A 115 18.10 -25.06 -10.44
CA PHE A 115 18.74 -24.63 -9.20
C PHE A 115 18.48 -23.13 -8.93
N LYS A 116 18.66 -22.27 -9.94
CA LYS A 116 18.38 -20.83 -9.82
C LYS A 116 16.91 -20.57 -9.49
N LEU A 117 15.99 -21.26 -10.15
CA LEU A 117 14.56 -21.13 -9.89
C LEU A 117 14.20 -21.60 -8.48
N ARG A 118 14.75 -22.72 -8.01
CA ARG A 118 14.55 -23.21 -6.64
C ARG A 118 15.05 -22.21 -5.59
N SER A 119 16.23 -21.63 -5.81
CA SER A 119 16.76 -20.58 -4.93
C SER A 119 15.84 -19.36 -4.90
N ALA A 120 15.39 -18.89 -6.07
CA ALA A 120 14.49 -17.74 -6.16
C ALA A 120 13.13 -18.00 -5.50
N VAL A 121 12.60 -19.23 -5.62
CA VAL A 121 11.36 -19.64 -4.93
C VAL A 121 11.57 -19.63 -3.42
N SER A 122 12.66 -20.20 -2.92
CA SER A 122 12.99 -20.17 -1.49
C SER A 122 13.09 -18.73 -0.96
N ASP A 123 13.78 -17.84 -1.68
CA ASP A 123 13.91 -16.43 -1.29
C ASP A 123 12.55 -15.72 -1.27
N MET A 124 11.64 -16.07 -2.19
CA MET A 124 10.28 -15.53 -2.22
C MET A 124 9.41 -16.06 -1.07
N GLU A 125 9.56 -17.34 -0.70
CA GLU A 125 8.87 -17.95 0.45
C GLU A 125 9.31 -17.28 1.76
N ASP A 126 10.61 -17.04 1.94
CA ASP A 126 11.14 -16.35 3.12
C ASP A 126 10.64 -14.90 3.20
N ARG A 127 10.63 -14.17 2.07
CA ARG A 127 10.06 -12.83 2.00
C ARG A 127 8.58 -12.82 2.34
N LEU A 128 7.80 -13.77 1.81
CA LEU A 128 6.38 -13.89 2.10
C LEU A 128 6.12 -14.14 3.59
N ALA A 129 6.90 -15.03 4.22
CA ALA A 129 6.82 -15.28 5.65
C ALA A 129 7.13 -14.01 6.47
N SER A 130 8.15 -13.26 6.08
CA SER A 130 8.50 -11.99 6.74
C SER A 130 7.42 -10.91 6.60
N GLU A 131 6.82 -10.77 5.42
CA GLU A 131 5.72 -9.82 5.19
C GLU A 131 4.46 -10.22 5.95
N GLN A 132 4.17 -11.52 6.05
CA GLN A 132 3.03 -12.00 6.83
C GLN A 132 3.19 -11.66 8.32
N GLU A 133 4.40 -11.79 8.87
CA GLU A 133 4.65 -11.40 10.26
C GLU A 133 4.59 -9.87 10.44
N ASN A 134 5.18 -9.10 9.52
CA ASN A 134 5.08 -7.64 9.52
C ASN A 134 3.62 -7.15 9.38
N SER A 135 2.78 -7.87 8.65
CA SER A 135 1.35 -7.57 8.53
C SER A 135 0.63 -7.74 9.87
N LYS A 136 0.88 -8.84 10.57
CA LYS A 136 0.28 -9.08 11.91
C LYS A 136 0.72 -8.03 12.93
N VAL A 137 1.98 -7.62 12.90
CA VAL A 137 2.49 -6.56 13.78
C VAL A 137 1.76 -5.25 13.51
N ARG A 138 1.62 -4.87 12.23
CA ARG A 138 0.86 -3.67 11.82
C ARG A 138 -0.61 -3.74 12.24
N GLU A 139 -1.25 -4.90 12.08
CA GLU A 139 -2.63 -5.12 12.53
C GLU A 139 -2.76 -4.96 14.05
N ALA A 140 -1.85 -5.55 14.83
CA ALA A 140 -1.85 -5.42 16.28
C ALA A 140 -1.61 -3.97 16.75
N GLU A 141 -0.72 -3.22 16.07
CA GLU A 141 -0.52 -1.80 16.32
C GLU A 141 -1.77 -0.98 16.01
N GLN A 142 -2.44 -1.26 14.89
CA GLN A 142 -3.70 -0.61 14.54
C GLN A 142 -4.81 -0.91 15.55
N GLU A 143 -4.95 -2.17 15.98
CA GLU A 143 -5.91 -2.54 17.03
C GLU A 143 -5.64 -1.81 18.35
N SER A 144 -4.37 -1.69 18.75
CA SER A 144 -3.96 -0.94 19.94
C SER A 144 -4.34 0.55 19.84
N VAL A 145 -4.10 1.17 18.68
CA VAL A 145 -4.49 2.57 18.44
C VAL A 145 -6.01 2.72 18.50
N ILE A 146 -6.76 1.80 17.88
CA ILE A 146 -8.23 1.81 17.92
C ILE A 146 -8.74 1.69 19.36
N GLN A 147 -8.20 0.74 20.14
CA GLN A 147 -8.56 0.58 21.55
C GLN A 147 -8.30 1.86 22.36
N LYS A 148 -7.16 2.52 22.13
CA LYS A 148 -6.82 3.79 22.80
C LYS A 148 -7.77 4.93 22.39
N LEU A 149 -8.15 4.99 21.11
CA LEU A 149 -9.14 5.96 20.64
C LEU A 149 -10.51 5.71 21.27
N CYS A 150 -10.95 4.45 21.36
CA CYS A 150 -12.19 4.08 22.03
C CYS A 150 -12.16 4.46 23.52
N SER A 151 -11.07 4.17 24.25
CA SER A 151 -10.98 4.55 25.66
C SER A 151 -11.02 6.07 25.86
N ASN A 152 -10.37 6.83 24.98
CA ASN A 152 -10.40 8.28 25.04
C ASN A 152 -11.80 8.83 24.72
N LEU A 153 -12.50 8.24 23.76
CA LEU A 153 -13.89 8.61 23.45
C LEU A 153 -14.81 8.37 24.64
N TYR A 154 -14.70 7.24 25.32
CA TYR A 154 -15.49 6.99 26.53
C TYR A 154 -15.16 7.99 27.66
N ALA A 155 -13.87 8.27 27.91
CA ALA A 155 -13.47 9.25 28.92
C ALA A 155 -14.00 10.66 28.61
N THR A 156 -13.92 11.09 27.35
CA THR A 156 -14.45 12.40 26.92
C THR A 156 -15.98 12.45 26.97
N GLN A 157 -16.66 11.33 26.72
CA GLN A 157 -18.11 11.22 26.90
C GLN A 157 -18.50 11.37 28.38
N GLU A 158 -17.81 10.68 29.29
CA GLU A 158 -18.05 10.81 30.74
C GLU A 158 -17.78 12.23 31.25
N GLU A 159 -16.77 12.92 30.70
CA GLU A 159 -16.53 14.34 30.98
C GLU A 159 -17.67 15.23 30.50
N LEU A 160 -18.16 15.00 29.28
CA LEU A 160 -19.30 15.74 28.73
C LEU A 160 -20.58 15.53 29.53
N GLU A 161 -20.85 14.29 29.96
CA GLU A 161 -22.00 13.98 30.82
C GLU A 161 -21.90 14.73 32.16
N ARG A 162 -20.72 14.75 32.79
CA ARG A 162 -20.48 15.56 34.00
C ARG A 162 -20.73 17.05 33.77
N TYR A 163 -20.25 17.62 32.66
CA TYR A 163 -20.50 19.03 32.34
C TYR A 163 -21.99 19.34 32.09
N VAL A 164 -22.74 18.40 31.52
CA VAL A 164 -24.19 18.55 31.35
C VAL A 164 -24.89 18.58 32.72
N GLU A 165 -24.50 17.71 33.65
CA GLU A 165 -25.02 17.70 35.01
C GLU A 165 -24.70 19.02 35.74
N GLU A 166 -23.45 19.49 35.70
CA GLU A 166 -23.04 20.77 36.28
C GLU A 166 -23.82 21.96 35.70
N ASN A 167 -24.01 21.98 34.37
CA ASN A 167 -24.81 23.02 33.71
C ASN A 167 -26.28 22.99 34.16
N SER A 168 -26.85 21.80 34.35
CA SER A 168 -28.22 21.67 34.87
C SER A 168 -28.34 22.22 36.30
N ALA A 169 -27.33 21.99 37.15
CA ALA A 169 -27.27 22.55 38.49
C ALA A 169 -27.12 24.07 38.45
N LEU A 170 -26.26 24.62 37.58
CA LEU A 170 -26.12 26.05 37.38
C LEU A 170 -27.42 26.72 36.91
N ALA A 171 -28.16 26.08 36.01
CA ALA A 171 -29.47 26.58 35.57
C ALA A 171 -30.47 26.65 36.73
N SER A 172 -30.47 25.66 37.63
CA SER A 172 -31.30 25.67 38.84
C SER A 172 -30.93 26.82 39.80
N VAL A 173 -29.63 27.09 39.95
CA VAL A 173 -29.14 28.21 40.77
C VAL A 173 -29.54 29.54 40.14
N GLN A 174 -29.41 29.71 38.82
CA GLN A 174 -29.88 30.91 38.13
C GLN A 174 -31.37 31.16 38.37
N GLN A 175 -32.20 30.12 38.28
CA GLN A 175 -33.63 30.24 38.55
C GLN A 175 -33.89 30.70 40.00
N SER A 176 -33.18 30.12 40.97
CA SER A 176 -33.29 30.52 42.39
C SER A 176 -32.87 31.98 42.64
N VAL A 177 -31.84 32.46 41.94
CA VAL A 177 -31.37 33.85 42.01
C VAL A 177 -32.42 34.80 41.42
N GLU A 178 -33.04 34.43 40.30
CA GLU A 178 -34.13 35.21 39.68
C GLU A 178 -35.34 35.33 40.63
N GLU A 179 -35.73 34.23 41.29
CA GLU A 179 -36.80 34.22 42.29
C GLU A 179 -36.47 35.11 43.51
N LEU A 180 -35.25 35.02 44.04
CA LEU A 180 -34.79 35.87 45.14
C LEU A 180 -34.76 37.35 44.72
N ARG A 181 -34.34 37.65 43.49
CA ARG A 181 -34.35 39.01 42.93
C ARG A 181 -35.77 39.57 42.87
N LEU A 182 -36.74 38.79 42.39
CA LEU A 182 -38.15 39.17 42.38
C LEU A 182 -38.71 39.37 43.80
N LYS A 183 -38.35 38.49 44.74
CA LYS A 183 -38.75 38.62 46.15
C LYS A 183 -38.19 39.89 46.78
N ASN A 184 -36.92 40.19 46.54
CA ASN A 184 -36.28 41.40 47.05
C ASN A 184 -36.94 42.68 46.49
N GLN A 185 -37.27 42.70 45.20
CA GLN A 185 -38.02 43.81 44.61
C GLN A 185 -39.40 44.01 45.27
N ARG A 186 -40.11 42.93 45.61
CA ARG A 186 -41.39 43.03 46.35
C ARG A 186 -41.18 43.61 47.75
N THR A 187 -40.23 43.08 48.52
CA THR A 187 -39.93 43.59 49.87
C THR A 187 -39.46 45.03 49.85
N GLN A 188 -38.71 45.45 48.82
CA GLN A 188 -38.28 46.83 48.67
C GLN A 188 -39.49 47.76 48.43
N ARG A 189 -40.45 47.35 47.58
CA ARG A 189 -41.71 48.08 47.40
C ARG A 189 -42.52 48.17 48.69
N GLU A 190 -42.67 47.07 49.42
CA GLU A 190 -43.35 47.06 50.72
C GLU A 190 -42.68 48.03 51.71
N CYS A 191 -41.35 48.01 51.77
CA CYS A 191 -40.58 48.93 52.62
C CYS A 191 -40.82 50.40 52.25
N THR A 192 -40.84 50.74 50.96
CA THR A 192 -41.16 52.11 50.51
C THR A 192 -42.58 52.54 50.92
N VAL A 193 -43.56 51.63 50.87
CA VAL A 193 -44.92 51.92 51.34
C VAL A 193 -44.95 52.16 52.85
N TRP A 194 -44.26 51.32 53.63
CA TRP A 194 -44.17 51.51 55.09
C TRP A 194 -43.48 52.82 55.48
N GLN A 195 -42.41 53.20 54.77
CA GLN A 195 -41.75 54.49 54.97
C GLN A 195 -42.71 55.66 54.72
N GLU A 196 -43.52 55.60 53.66
CA GLU A 196 -44.51 56.64 53.36
C GLU A 196 -45.63 56.69 54.42
N ILE A 197 -46.10 55.54 54.90
CA ILE A 197 -47.08 55.46 56.01
C ILE A 197 -46.51 56.11 57.28
N LEU A 198 -45.28 55.79 57.64
CA LEU A 198 -44.61 56.36 58.81
C LEU A 198 -44.44 57.88 58.67
N ARG A 199 -43.97 58.35 57.50
CA ARG A 199 -43.84 59.77 57.20
C ARG A 199 -45.18 60.51 57.35
N ARG A 200 -46.27 59.95 56.83
CA ARG A 200 -47.61 60.55 56.98
C ARG A 200 -48.07 60.56 58.43
N ARG A 201 -47.80 59.49 59.18
CA ARG A 201 -48.12 59.41 60.62
C ARG A 201 -47.37 60.49 61.40
N GLU A 202 -46.09 60.74 61.12
CA GLU A 202 -45.33 61.82 61.72
C GLU A 202 -45.98 63.19 61.44
N VAL A 203 -46.40 63.45 60.20
CA VAL A 203 -47.14 64.68 59.84
C VAL A 203 -48.46 64.78 60.59
N PHE A 204 -49.23 63.70 60.70
CA PHE A 204 -50.47 63.68 61.48
C PHE A 204 -50.22 63.97 62.96
N MET A 205 -49.20 63.36 63.57
CA MET A 205 -48.85 63.65 64.97
C MET A 205 -48.41 65.10 65.18
N LEU A 206 -47.71 65.70 64.21
CA LEU A 206 -47.36 67.13 64.25
C LEU A 206 -48.61 68.01 64.16
N LEU A 207 -49.55 67.69 63.26
CA LEU A 207 -50.82 68.42 63.14
C LEU A 207 -51.69 68.25 64.41
N GLU A 208 -51.78 67.05 64.97
CA GLU A 208 -52.48 66.80 66.24
C GLU A 208 -51.84 67.58 67.39
N ARG A 209 -50.50 67.64 67.44
CA ARG A 209 -49.76 68.46 68.40
C ARG A 209 -50.06 69.94 68.21
N ASP A 210 -50.07 70.44 66.98
CA ASP A 210 -50.39 71.84 66.69
C ASP A 210 -51.82 72.18 67.09
N VAL A 211 -52.78 71.30 66.77
CA VAL A 211 -54.19 71.44 67.20
C VAL A 211 -54.29 71.41 68.72
N PHE A 212 -53.57 70.52 69.39
CA PHE A 212 -53.53 70.43 70.85
C PHE A 212 -52.91 71.68 71.48
N VAL A 213 -51.83 72.22 70.91
CA VAL A 213 -51.19 73.47 71.35
C VAL A 213 -52.13 74.66 71.12
N GLU A 214 -52.84 74.73 69.99
CA GLU A 214 -53.82 75.77 69.70
C GLU A 214 -55.00 75.70 70.68
N LEU A 215 -55.48 74.49 71.01
CA LEU A 215 -56.48 74.24 72.06
C LEU A 215 -55.96 74.66 73.43
N GLN A 216 -54.74 74.28 73.81
CA GLN A 216 -54.11 74.74 75.04
C GLN A 216 -53.95 76.26 75.06
N ARG A 217 -53.62 76.90 73.93
CA ARG A 217 -53.52 78.35 73.80
C ARG A 217 -54.88 79.02 73.96
N ARG A 218 -55.94 78.48 73.34
CA ARG A 218 -57.31 78.96 73.52
C ARG A 218 -57.78 78.77 74.96
N CYS A 219 -57.60 77.58 75.53
CA CYS A 219 -57.87 77.33 76.94
C CYS A 219 -57.06 78.25 77.84
N MET A 220 -55.79 78.54 77.51
CA MET A 220 -55.01 79.52 78.25
C MET A 220 -55.47 80.95 78.01
N GLN A 221 -55.97 81.32 76.85
CA GLN A 221 -56.53 82.65 76.60
C GLN A 221 -57.88 82.82 77.30
N GLU A 222 -58.73 81.80 77.32
CA GLU A 222 -59.97 81.75 78.09
C GLU A 222 -59.67 81.75 79.58
N ARG A 223 -58.67 80.97 80.02
CA ARG A 223 -58.14 81.01 81.37
C ARG A 223 -57.49 82.37 81.66
N ILE A 224 -56.79 83.03 80.74
CA ILE A 224 -56.24 84.38 80.94
C ILE A 224 -57.36 85.42 80.96
N CYS A 225 -58.44 85.23 80.21
CA CYS A 225 -59.63 86.09 80.30
C CYS A 225 -60.36 85.86 81.64
N SER A 226 -60.47 84.62 82.10
CA SER A 226 -61.02 84.27 83.40
C SER A 226 -60.10 84.73 84.54
N TRP A 227 -58.79 84.64 84.36
CA TRP A 227 -57.76 85.14 85.26
C TRP A 227 -57.63 86.65 85.18
N ARG A 228 -57.94 87.35 84.08
CA ARG A 228 -58.08 88.82 84.09
C ARG A 228 -59.31 89.25 84.88
N LEU A 229 -60.42 88.51 84.74
CA LEU A 229 -61.60 88.64 85.61
C LEU A 229 -61.29 88.28 87.07
N HIS A 230 -60.39 87.33 87.30
CA HIS A 230 -59.98 86.89 88.65
C HIS A 230 -58.83 87.74 89.22
N ASP A 231 -57.98 88.36 88.41
CA ASP A 231 -56.83 89.22 88.75
C ASP A 231 -57.30 90.66 89.02
N GLU A 232 -58.43 91.09 88.47
CA GLU A 232 -59.19 92.23 89.01
C GLU A 232 -59.64 91.96 90.45
N LEU A 233 -59.79 90.68 90.86
CA LEU A 233 -60.09 90.24 92.22
C LEU A 233 -58.84 89.80 93.03
N HIS A 234 -57.76 89.39 92.36
CA HIS A 234 -56.55 88.81 92.95
C HIS A 234 -55.31 89.70 92.84
N GLN A 235 -55.44 90.97 92.45
CA GLN A 235 -54.54 92.06 92.90
C GLN A 235 -54.63 92.32 94.44
N ARG A 236 -54.91 91.28 95.23
CA ARG A 236 -54.85 91.29 96.69
C ARG A 236 -54.10 90.14 97.35
N MET A 237 -53.58 89.11 96.68
CA MET A 237 -52.80 88.08 97.40
C MET A 237 -51.65 87.46 96.60
N LEU A 238 -50.46 87.63 97.17
CA LEU A 238 -49.10 87.19 96.77
C LEU A 238 -48.96 85.70 96.39
N SER A 239 -48.07 85.39 95.42
CA SER A 239 -46.81 84.64 95.65
C SER A 239 -46.14 84.04 94.38
N GLY A 240 -45.56 84.87 93.52
CA GLY A 240 -44.79 84.45 92.33
C GLY A 240 -43.37 83.91 92.58
N ARG A 241 -43.07 83.28 93.72
CA ARG A 241 -41.68 82.85 94.04
C ARG A 241 -41.44 81.34 94.22
N VAL A 242 -42.47 80.49 94.12
CA VAL A 242 -42.31 79.02 94.22
C VAL A 242 -42.25 78.34 92.84
N GLU A 243 -42.98 78.84 91.84
CA GLU A 243 -42.97 78.28 90.48
C GLU A 243 -41.66 78.52 89.71
N GLN A 244 -40.97 79.64 89.96
CA GLN A 244 -39.68 79.92 89.33
C GLN A 244 -38.58 78.93 89.75
N LEU A 245 -38.63 78.44 91.00
CA LEU A 245 -37.62 77.51 91.55
C LEU A 245 -37.84 76.07 91.06
N LEU A 246 -39.09 75.62 90.92
CA LEU A 246 -39.43 74.30 90.38
C LEU A 246 -39.14 74.17 88.87
N ASN A 247 -39.28 75.26 88.12
CA ASN A 247 -38.99 75.26 86.68
C ASN A 247 -37.48 75.24 86.39
N GLN A 248 -36.66 75.87 87.23
CA GLN A 248 -35.20 75.78 87.13
C GLN A 248 -34.70 74.35 87.35
N VAL A 249 -35.16 73.67 88.40
CA VAL A 249 -34.76 72.28 88.71
C VAL A 249 -35.19 71.29 87.61
N ARG A 250 -36.36 71.48 86.98
CA ARG A 250 -36.79 70.64 85.85
C ARG A 250 -35.94 70.87 84.59
N SER A 251 -35.58 72.12 84.30
CA SER A 251 -34.75 72.44 83.13
C SER A 251 -33.32 71.87 83.23
N GLU A 252 -32.76 71.80 84.45
CA GLU A 252 -31.46 71.16 84.68
C GLU A 252 -31.54 69.64 84.52
N ALA A 253 -32.61 68.99 85.01
CA ALA A 253 -32.83 67.55 84.81
C ALA A 253 -32.97 67.18 83.33
N ASP A 254 -33.73 67.97 82.55
CA ASP A 254 -33.88 67.76 81.10
C ASP A 254 -32.55 67.95 80.35
N MET A 255 -31.69 68.88 80.79
CA MET A 255 -30.35 69.02 80.21
C MET A 255 -29.47 67.80 80.47
N TYR A 256 -29.54 67.21 81.68
CA TYR A 256 -28.78 66.01 82.00
C TYR A 256 -29.25 64.77 81.21
N ASP A 257 -30.55 64.60 81.01
CA ASP A 257 -31.09 63.50 80.20
C ASP A 257 -30.74 63.66 78.71
N ASN A 258 -30.81 64.88 78.17
CA ASN A 258 -30.36 65.16 76.80
C ASN A 258 -28.87 64.90 76.61
N MET A 259 -28.04 65.28 77.59
CA MET A 259 -26.59 65.03 77.56
C MET A 259 -26.29 63.52 77.58
N LYS A 260 -27.02 62.75 78.40
CA LYS A 260 -26.89 61.28 78.47
C LYS A 260 -27.28 60.61 77.17
N GLN A 261 -28.35 61.08 76.52
CA GLN A 261 -28.81 60.53 75.25
C GLN A 261 -27.83 60.81 74.10
N LEU A 262 -27.30 62.03 74.01
CA LEU A 262 -26.26 62.40 73.06
C LEU A 262 -24.96 61.58 73.24
N MET A 263 -24.55 61.32 74.49
CA MET A 263 -23.40 60.45 74.75
C MET A 263 -23.64 59.01 74.29
N LEU A 264 -24.85 58.48 74.48
CA LEU A 264 -25.23 57.13 74.06
C LEU A 264 -25.25 56.99 72.52
N GLU A 265 -25.82 57.97 71.83
CA GLU A 265 -25.83 58.04 70.35
C GLU A 265 -24.42 58.12 69.77
N ASN A 266 -23.53 58.91 70.39
CA ASN A 266 -22.13 58.99 69.97
C ASN A 266 -21.37 57.67 70.17
N VAL A 267 -21.62 56.97 71.28
CA VAL A 267 -20.99 55.65 71.53
C VAL A 267 -21.50 54.61 70.53
N MET A 268 -22.80 54.57 70.24
CA MET A 268 -23.34 53.67 69.21
C MET A 268 -22.78 53.98 67.83
N ALA A 269 -22.72 55.24 67.43
CA ALA A 269 -22.16 55.65 66.14
C ALA A 269 -20.66 55.33 66.02
N ALA A 270 -19.90 55.38 67.12
CA ALA A 270 -18.50 54.97 67.13
C ALA A 270 -18.34 53.44 66.95
N LEU A 271 -19.18 52.65 67.62
CA LEU A 271 -19.22 51.19 67.51
C LEU A 271 -19.62 50.73 66.09
N GLU A 272 -20.61 51.38 65.49
CA GLU A 272 -21.00 51.12 64.10
C GLU A 272 -19.86 51.43 63.13
N ARG A 273 -19.15 52.56 63.31
CA ARG A 273 -17.98 52.87 62.48
C ARG A 273 -16.88 51.83 62.61
N GLU A 274 -16.59 51.36 63.82
CA GLU A 274 -15.56 50.33 64.06
C GLU A 274 -15.91 48.98 63.41
N THR A 275 -17.19 48.58 63.48
CA THR A 275 -17.65 47.36 62.78
C THR A 275 -17.61 47.51 61.25
N TRP A 276 -17.91 48.68 60.71
CA TRP A 276 -17.75 48.97 59.28
C TRP A 276 -16.30 48.94 58.82
N VAL A 277 -15.39 49.54 59.58
CA VAL A 277 -13.94 49.52 59.29
C VAL A 277 -13.42 48.07 59.30
N SER A 278 -13.83 47.27 60.28
CA SER A 278 -13.41 45.87 60.38
C SER A 278 -13.92 45.01 59.21
N ARG A 279 -15.18 45.19 58.80
CA ARG A 279 -15.74 44.52 57.61
C ARG A 279 -15.08 44.97 56.31
N HIS A 280 -14.78 46.26 56.19
CA HIS A 280 -14.10 46.81 55.02
C HIS A 280 -12.67 46.26 54.90
N LEU A 281 -11.94 46.18 56.01
CA LEU A 281 -10.58 45.62 56.04
C LEU A 281 -10.59 44.13 55.65
N SER A 282 -11.52 43.35 56.18
CA SER A 282 -11.68 41.93 55.84
C SER A 282 -11.99 41.73 54.35
N LYS A 283 -12.93 42.49 53.79
CA LYS A 283 -13.25 42.44 52.35
C LYS A 283 -12.08 42.89 51.48
N SER A 284 -11.34 43.92 51.90
CA SER A 284 -10.16 44.40 51.18
C SER A 284 -9.05 43.33 51.13
N GLN A 285 -8.84 42.59 52.23
CA GLN A 285 -7.88 41.49 52.26
C GLN A 285 -8.32 40.31 51.39
N GLU A 286 -9.61 40.00 51.36
CA GLU A 286 -10.17 38.96 50.49
C GLU A 286 -10.03 39.32 49.00
N LEU A 287 -10.32 40.58 48.63
CA LEU A 287 -10.10 41.09 47.27
C LEU A 287 -8.62 41.03 46.87
N SER A 288 -7.70 41.33 47.79
CA SER A 288 -6.26 41.19 47.52
C SER A 288 -5.86 39.74 47.23
N ARG A 289 -6.38 38.78 48.01
CA ARG A 289 -6.13 37.34 47.77
C ARG A 289 -6.70 36.85 46.44
N MET A 290 -7.92 37.28 46.11
CA MET A 290 -8.55 36.95 44.83
C MET A 290 -7.79 37.56 43.65
N SER A 291 -7.26 38.78 43.80
CA SER A 291 -6.40 39.43 42.81
C SER A 291 -5.11 38.63 42.56
N GLU A 292 -4.42 38.21 43.63
CA GLU A 292 -3.22 37.36 43.49
C GLU A 292 -3.51 36.02 42.84
N GLN A 293 -4.66 35.40 43.15
CA GLN A 293 -5.09 34.16 42.49
C GLN A 293 -5.38 34.39 41.00
N HIS A 294 -6.02 35.50 40.65
CA HIS A 294 -6.30 35.86 39.27
C HIS A 294 -5.01 36.10 38.48
N GLU A 295 -4.02 36.80 39.04
CA GLU A 295 -2.72 37.01 38.41
C GLU A 295 -1.98 35.68 38.17
N LYS A 296 -2.00 34.76 39.15
CA LYS A 296 -1.41 33.42 39.00
C LYS A 296 -2.07 32.61 37.90
N LEU A 297 -3.40 32.62 37.85
CA LEU A 297 -4.16 31.94 36.79
C LEU A 297 -3.92 32.56 35.42
N SER A 298 -3.86 33.88 35.32
CA SER A 298 -3.55 34.59 34.08
C SER A 298 -2.15 34.23 33.57
N LEU A 299 -1.17 34.13 34.47
CA LEU A 299 0.19 33.74 34.12
C LEU A 299 0.27 32.28 33.65
N LEU A 300 -0.39 31.35 34.34
CA LEU A 300 -0.54 29.96 33.92
C LEU A 300 -1.22 29.83 32.54
N LEU A 301 -2.30 30.58 32.30
CA LEU A 301 -2.99 30.59 31.02
C LEU A 301 -2.07 31.08 29.89
N SER A 302 -1.28 32.13 30.16
CA SER A 302 -0.32 32.68 29.20
C SER A 302 0.81 31.70 28.86
N GLN A 303 1.25 30.90 29.85
CA GLN A 303 2.24 29.84 29.64
C GLN A 303 1.65 28.71 28.80
N TYR A 304 0.44 28.25 29.14
CA TYR A 304 -0.23 27.18 28.40
C TYR A 304 -0.50 27.56 26.94
N MET A 305 -0.94 28.80 26.69
CA MET A 305 -1.13 29.30 25.33
C MET A 305 0.17 29.29 24.52
N ARG A 306 1.29 29.69 25.13
CA ARG A 306 2.61 29.67 24.47
C ARG A 306 3.08 28.25 24.17
N GLU A 307 2.93 27.32 25.11
CA GLU A 307 3.25 25.90 24.89
C GLU A 307 2.39 25.29 23.78
N LEU A 308 1.12 25.67 23.70
CA LEU A 308 0.21 25.22 22.64
C LEU A 308 0.63 25.74 21.27
N GLU A 309 1.03 27.01 21.17
CA GLU A 309 1.57 27.60 19.93
C GLU A 309 2.88 26.93 19.49
N GLU A 310 3.79 26.65 20.43
CA GLU A 310 5.05 25.95 20.15
C GLU A 310 4.79 24.51 19.67
N ASN A 311 3.89 23.78 20.32
CA ASN A 311 3.52 22.42 19.92
C ASN A 311 2.85 22.39 18.53
N GLN A 312 1.97 23.36 18.24
CA GLN A 312 1.36 23.49 16.91
C GLN A 312 2.42 23.75 15.84
N LYS A 313 3.39 24.62 16.13
CA LYS A 313 4.50 24.90 15.21
C LYS A 313 5.35 23.66 14.94
N ILE A 314 5.74 22.92 15.97
CA ILE A 314 6.52 21.68 15.84
C ILE A 314 5.76 20.64 15.02
N ASN A 315 4.46 20.45 15.28
CA ASN A 315 3.63 19.50 14.54
C ASN A 315 3.51 19.89 13.06
N LEU A 316 3.37 21.17 12.75
CA LEU A 316 3.35 21.68 11.38
C LEU A 316 4.69 21.46 10.66
N GLU A 317 5.81 21.71 11.34
CA GLU A 317 7.15 21.46 10.79
C GLU A 317 7.37 19.97 10.51
N GLN A 318 6.94 19.08 11.41
CA GLN A 318 7.01 17.63 11.20
C GLN A 318 6.13 17.17 10.03
N ALA A 319 4.90 17.68 9.92
CA ALA A 319 3.99 17.37 8.81
C ALA A 319 4.56 17.86 7.46
N LEU A 320 5.20 19.03 7.43
CA LEU A 320 5.87 19.55 6.23
C LEU A 320 7.07 18.67 5.82
N CYS A 321 7.89 18.23 6.77
CA CYS A 321 8.99 17.31 6.51
C CYS A 321 8.50 15.98 5.94
N GLN A 322 7.44 15.40 6.52
CA GLN A 322 6.84 14.16 6.03
C GLN A 322 6.30 14.33 4.60
N LYS A 323 5.55 15.40 4.34
CA LYS A 323 5.05 15.70 3.00
C LYS A 323 6.18 15.84 1.98
N THR A 324 7.28 16.51 2.36
CA THR A 324 8.42 16.69 1.47
C THR A 324 9.09 15.36 1.13
N LEU A 325 9.19 14.44 2.10
CA LEU A 325 9.66 13.07 1.90
C LEU A 325 8.73 12.28 0.97
N ASP A 326 7.42 12.40 1.16
CA ASP A 326 6.41 11.73 0.33
C ASP A 326 6.46 12.25 -1.12
N ASP A 327 6.57 13.57 -1.32
CA ASP A 327 6.69 14.21 -2.63
C ASP A 327 7.98 13.78 -3.36
N MET A 328 9.11 13.71 -2.63
CA MET A 328 10.38 13.19 -3.17
C MET A 328 10.27 11.72 -3.57
N THR A 329 9.62 10.91 -2.73
CA THR A 329 9.42 9.48 -2.98
C THR A 329 8.54 9.27 -4.21
N LEU A 330 7.44 10.03 -4.32
CA LEU A 330 6.57 10.00 -5.49
C LEU A 330 7.32 10.41 -6.76
N SER A 331 8.12 11.49 -6.70
CA SER A 331 8.95 11.91 -7.84
C SER A 331 9.96 10.85 -8.26
N TYR A 332 10.57 10.15 -7.30
CA TYR A 332 11.50 9.06 -7.59
C TYR A 332 10.80 7.89 -8.28
N VAL A 333 9.66 7.46 -7.74
CA VAL A 333 8.86 6.35 -8.31
C VAL A 333 8.39 6.70 -9.72
N LEU A 334 7.92 7.93 -9.95
CA LEU A 334 7.50 8.37 -11.28
C LEU A 334 8.67 8.35 -12.28
N ARG A 335 9.85 8.85 -11.90
CA ARG A 335 11.05 8.76 -12.75
C ARG A 335 11.43 7.32 -13.07
N GLN A 336 11.41 6.44 -12.07
CA GLN A 336 11.69 5.02 -12.28
C GLN A 336 10.70 4.38 -13.27
N ARG A 337 9.42 4.75 -13.19
CA ARG A 337 8.41 4.30 -14.16
C ARG A 337 8.62 4.85 -15.55
N ASP A 338 8.99 6.12 -15.68
CA ASP A 338 9.31 6.74 -16.97
C ASP A 338 10.54 6.08 -17.62
N ASP A 339 11.55 5.72 -16.83
CA ASP A 339 12.72 4.96 -17.28
C ASP A 339 12.34 3.55 -17.74
N GLU A 340 11.52 2.82 -16.97
CA GLU A 340 11.01 1.50 -17.34
C GLU A 340 10.20 1.53 -18.65
N ILE A 341 9.35 2.55 -18.81
CA ILE A 341 8.56 2.77 -20.04
C ILE A 341 9.50 3.09 -21.20
N SER A 342 10.48 3.97 -20.98
CA SER A 342 11.47 4.35 -21.98
C SER A 342 12.29 3.16 -22.46
N ASP A 343 12.72 2.28 -21.56
CA ASP A 343 13.46 1.08 -21.90
C ASP A 343 12.59 0.08 -22.68
N LYS A 344 11.33 -0.13 -22.27
CA LYS A 344 10.39 -0.94 -23.05
C LYS A 344 10.21 -0.36 -24.45
N LEU A 345 9.98 0.95 -24.59
CA LEU A 345 9.84 1.58 -25.91
C LEU A 345 11.10 1.43 -26.77
N ARG A 346 12.30 1.49 -26.18
CA ARG A 346 13.57 1.19 -26.88
C ARG A 346 13.64 -0.26 -27.33
N THR A 347 13.27 -1.22 -26.49
CA THR A 347 13.24 -2.64 -26.85
C THR A 347 12.27 -2.90 -28.01
N TRP A 348 11.06 -2.33 -27.96
CA TRP A 348 10.06 -2.46 -29.02
C TRP A 348 10.51 -1.80 -30.32
N LYS A 349 11.16 -0.63 -30.25
CA LYS A 349 11.80 0.02 -31.40
C LYS A 349 12.90 -0.86 -32.02
N GLY A 350 13.72 -1.51 -31.18
CA GLY A 350 14.74 -2.47 -31.60
C GLY A 350 14.13 -3.68 -32.32
N ALA A 351 13.11 -4.30 -31.72
CA ALA A 351 12.39 -5.43 -32.30
C ALA A 351 11.72 -5.08 -33.64
N LEU A 352 11.10 -3.90 -33.74
CA LEU A 352 10.51 -3.40 -34.99
C LEU A 352 11.57 -3.21 -36.08
N ARG A 353 12.75 -2.68 -35.74
CA ARG A 353 13.87 -2.54 -36.69
C ARG A 353 14.40 -3.90 -37.16
N GLU A 354 14.49 -4.90 -36.28
CA GLU A 354 14.90 -6.25 -36.67
C GLU A 354 13.85 -6.94 -37.55
N ALA A 355 12.57 -6.84 -37.19
CA ALA A 355 11.46 -7.32 -38.03
C ALA A 355 11.49 -6.68 -39.42
N HIS A 356 11.79 -5.38 -39.49
CA HIS A 356 11.95 -4.64 -40.74
C HIS A 356 13.12 -5.16 -41.58
N LYS A 357 14.29 -5.41 -40.97
CA LYS A 357 15.45 -5.99 -41.65
C LYS A 357 15.15 -7.39 -42.19
N LEU A 358 14.47 -8.22 -41.40
CA LEU A 358 14.08 -9.56 -41.80
C LEU A 358 13.11 -9.53 -42.98
N LEU A 359 12.09 -8.66 -42.93
CA LEU A 359 11.13 -8.47 -44.03
C LEU A 359 11.85 -8.00 -45.30
N THR A 360 12.77 -7.05 -45.18
CA THR A 360 13.60 -6.55 -46.30
C THR A 360 14.47 -7.68 -46.88
N ALA A 361 15.08 -8.51 -46.03
CA ALA A 361 15.91 -9.63 -46.46
C ALA A 361 15.08 -10.73 -47.15
N LEU A 362 13.87 -11.01 -46.66
CA LEU A 362 12.94 -11.95 -47.29
C LEU A 362 12.50 -11.46 -48.66
N LEU A 363 12.14 -10.18 -48.80
CA LEU A 363 11.76 -9.58 -50.08
C LEU A 363 12.92 -9.59 -51.09
N LYS A 364 14.16 -9.34 -50.64
CA LYS A 364 15.37 -9.45 -51.49
C LYS A 364 15.68 -10.89 -51.91
N ARG A 365 15.38 -11.88 -51.07
CA ARG A 365 15.59 -13.31 -51.38
C ARG A 365 14.52 -13.87 -52.33
N TYR A 366 13.41 -13.16 -52.49
CA TYR A 366 12.35 -13.48 -53.45
C TYR A 366 12.69 -13.05 -54.89
N GLU A 367 13.87 -12.44 -55.13
CA GLU A 367 14.46 -12.27 -56.46
C GLU A 367 15.08 -13.59 -56.97
N PRO A 368 14.75 -14.07 -58.18
CA PRO A 368 13.96 -13.40 -59.22
C PRO A 368 12.45 -13.55 -59.02
N PHE A 369 11.74 -12.42 -59.07
CA PHE A 369 10.30 -12.32 -58.92
C PHE A 369 9.56 -13.09 -60.04
N GLN A 370 8.40 -13.68 -59.71
CA GLN A 370 7.49 -14.16 -60.75
C GLN A 370 7.00 -12.96 -61.58
N ARG A 371 6.93 -13.11 -62.92
CA ARG A 371 6.54 -12.03 -63.84
C ARG A 371 5.19 -11.43 -63.42
N GLY A 372 5.22 -10.16 -62.98
CA GLY A 372 4.03 -9.41 -62.54
C GLY A 372 4.17 -8.78 -61.14
N ASP A 373 5.02 -9.33 -60.27
CA ASP A 373 5.14 -8.90 -58.87
C ASP A 373 6.19 -7.82 -58.62
N GLU A 374 7.02 -7.51 -59.62
CA GLU A 374 8.15 -6.58 -59.51
C GLU A 374 7.73 -5.17 -59.06
N VAL A 375 6.61 -4.66 -59.60
CA VAL A 375 6.09 -3.33 -59.25
C VAL A 375 5.53 -3.30 -57.82
N PHE A 376 4.90 -4.39 -57.39
CA PHE A 376 4.37 -4.52 -56.04
C PHE A 376 5.52 -4.60 -55.02
N VAL A 377 6.52 -5.45 -55.27
CA VAL A 377 7.66 -5.58 -54.36
C VAL A 377 8.50 -4.31 -54.32
N ALA A 378 8.72 -3.64 -55.45
CA ALA A 378 9.41 -2.34 -55.48
C ALA A 378 8.68 -1.28 -54.62
N ARG A 379 7.35 -1.24 -54.70
CA ARG A 379 6.54 -0.29 -53.92
C ARG A 379 6.48 -0.63 -52.42
N VAL A 380 6.46 -1.91 -52.07
CA VAL A 380 6.59 -2.37 -50.67
C VAL A 380 7.97 -2.03 -50.12
N MET A 381 9.04 -2.24 -50.89
CA MET A 381 10.41 -1.86 -50.51
C MET A 381 10.55 -0.34 -50.35
N GLU A 382 9.95 0.45 -51.24
CA GLU A 382 9.92 1.91 -51.11
C GLU A 382 9.19 2.37 -49.84
N TRP A 383 8.04 1.75 -49.53
CA TRP A 383 7.28 2.02 -48.31
C TRP A 383 8.07 1.66 -47.05
N LEU A 384 8.76 0.52 -47.06
CA LEU A 384 9.61 0.09 -45.97
C LEU A 384 10.76 1.08 -45.73
N VAL A 385 11.49 1.47 -46.78
CA VAL A 385 12.59 2.44 -46.67
C VAL A 385 12.07 3.84 -46.26
N SER A 386 10.81 4.16 -46.57
CA SER A 386 10.19 5.42 -46.19
C SER A 386 9.66 5.50 -44.76
N ALA A 387 9.67 4.39 -44.00
CA ALA A 387 9.00 4.32 -42.71
C ALA A 387 9.65 5.22 -41.63
N PRO A 388 8.87 5.91 -40.78
CA PRO A 388 9.38 6.92 -39.84
C PRO A 388 10.42 6.39 -38.85
N HIS A 389 10.28 5.14 -38.39
CA HIS A 389 11.20 4.48 -37.45
C HIS A 389 12.58 4.14 -38.05
N VAL A 390 12.69 4.21 -39.38
CA VAL A 390 13.92 4.03 -40.17
C VAL A 390 14.57 5.39 -40.48
N LYS A 391 13.76 6.43 -40.75
CA LYS A 391 14.24 7.77 -41.13
C LYS A 391 14.61 8.68 -39.96
N GLU A 392 13.92 8.59 -38.82
CA GLU A 392 14.14 9.53 -37.71
C GLU A 392 14.78 8.86 -36.48
N PHE A 393 15.91 9.43 -36.05
CA PHE A 393 16.39 9.29 -34.68
C PHE A 393 15.53 10.18 -33.77
N VAL A 394 14.29 9.77 -33.52
CA VAL A 394 13.52 10.37 -32.42
C VAL A 394 14.23 9.96 -31.13
N SER A 395 14.93 10.91 -30.50
CA SER A 395 15.41 10.76 -29.13
C SER A 395 14.15 10.63 -28.27
N VAL A 396 13.96 9.45 -27.68
CA VAL A 396 13.01 9.32 -26.57
C VAL A 396 13.49 10.33 -25.53
N CYS A 397 12.63 11.32 -25.22
CA CYS A 397 12.95 12.50 -24.43
C CYS A 397 13.94 12.19 -23.30
N VAL A 398 15.06 12.89 -23.31
CA VAL A 398 15.86 13.08 -22.10
C VAL A 398 15.24 14.31 -21.41
N CYS A 399 14.52 14.07 -20.32
CA CYS A 399 14.20 15.09 -19.33
C CYS A 399 14.75 14.62 -17.99
#